data_AF-A0A1C5G0T1-F1
#
_entry.id   AF-A0A1C5G0T1-F1
#
_cell.length_a   1.000
_cell.length_b   1.000
_cell.length_c   1.000
_cell.angle_alpha   90.00
_cell.angle_beta   90.00
_cell.angle_gamma   90.00
#
_symmetry.space_group_name_H-M   'P 1'
#
loop_
_entity.id
_entity.type
_entity.pdbx_description
1 polymer ?
#
loop_
_entity_poly.entity_id
_entity_poly.type
_entity_poly.pdbx_seq_one_letter_code
_entity_poly.pdbx_strand_id
1 'polypeptide(L)'
;MCSPEYWVRHVRETVRFLNGVRALEAQGVTAYIEVGPDGVLSALAQDCLTEPADDIAAEDTPAPLLVPVLRKDRPEPQALVAALAEIHVHGETVDWRGFFAGRGARRVELPTYAFQHQRYWLEAGASAGDAAAFGLDPADHPLLGGAVPLAGADGLVFTGTLSLHTQPWLADHVLRGEAVLATTALVELAVRAGDEVGLGHVEELVIQAPLALPRGGGVQIQLVLGEEDETGTRSLEMYSRAAEPVGEDEWICHASGVLAPEPDDATTAEVAAGLAAWPPPGAERVEVDGLYELLAGDGLVYGPSFRGLRAVWQRDDEVFAEVSLAEESVVDAQRFGLHPALLDAALQPLGLGVLDGVGRGRMLFSLAGISLYASGASALRVRLARTGPETLSLTAVDGAGEAVVSADTLTLRQVATEQPEAAPAADAAGTLPEPAASSEAAAETP
;
A
#
# COMPACT_ATOMS: atom_id res chain seq x y z
N MET A 1 18.57 -8.68 73.53
CA MET A 1 17.62 -9.81 73.64
C MET A 1 18.24 -11.07 74.27
N CYS A 2 19.56 -11.18 74.40
CA CYS A 2 20.20 -12.41 74.92
C CYS A 2 20.46 -12.40 76.44
N SER A 3 19.93 -11.42 77.21
CA SER A 3 20.07 -11.40 78.67
C SER A 3 18.78 -11.89 79.35
N PRO A 4 18.86 -12.65 80.45
CA PRO A 4 17.67 -13.08 81.20
C PRO A 4 16.79 -11.92 81.67
N GLU A 5 17.38 -10.78 82.03
CA GLU A 5 16.68 -9.58 82.51
C GLU A 5 15.77 -8.98 81.43
N TYR A 6 16.16 -9.10 80.15
CA TYR A 6 15.31 -8.67 79.04
C TYR A 6 14.00 -9.46 78.98
N TRP A 7 14.06 -10.78 79.15
CA TRP A 7 12.89 -11.65 79.10
C TRP A 7 11.97 -11.45 80.31
N VAL A 8 12.55 -11.27 81.51
CA VAL A 8 11.78 -10.92 82.71
C VAL A 8 11.04 -9.59 82.51
N ARG A 9 11.71 -8.61 81.90
CA ARG A 9 11.09 -7.32 81.57
C ARG A 9 10.00 -7.46 80.52
N HIS A 10 10.23 -8.24 79.47
CA HIS A 10 9.30 -8.44 78.37
C HIS A 10 7.95 -9.03 78.82
N VAL A 11 7.95 -9.89 79.83
CA VAL A 11 6.73 -10.49 80.39
C VAL A 11 6.05 -9.57 81.44
N ARG A 12 6.80 -8.67 82.09
CA ARG A 12 6.31 -7.84 83.22
C ARG A 12 5.96 -6.40 82.87
N GLU A 13 6.59 -5.81 81.86
CA GLU A 13 6.39 -4.42 81.47
C GLU A 13 5.46 -4.28 80.26
N THR A 14 4.88 -3.10 80.08
CA THR A 14 4.02 -2.78 78.93
C THR A 14 4.77 -2.91 77.61
N VAL A 15 4.20 -3.67 76.67
CA VAL A 15 4.72 -3.80 75.30
C VAL A 15 4.50 -2.48 74.55
N ARG A 16 5.59 -1.83 74.15
CA ARG A 16 5.57 -0.54 73.41
C ARG A 16 5.43 -0.76 71.89
N PHE A 17 4.36 -1.42 71.45
CA PHE A 17 4.16 -1.83 70.05
C PHE A 17 4.17 -0.64 69.06
N LEU A 18 3.39 0.41 69.33
CA LEU A 18 3.35 1.63 68.53
C LEU A 18 4.76 2.22 68.29
N ASN A 19 5.54 2.36 69.36
CA ASN A 19 6.90 2.91 69.26
C ASN A 19 7.80 2.03 68.41
N GLY A 20 7.59 0.71 68.42
CA GLY A 20 8.32 -0.23 67.56
C GLY A 20 7.97 -0.04 66.09
N VAL A 21 6.69 0.02 65.74
CA VAL A 21 6.23 0.22 64.36
C VAL A 21 6.68 1.59 63.83
N ARG A 22 6.53 2.66 64.62
CA ARG A 22 7.01 4.01 64.27
C ARG A 22 8.51 4.10 64.08
N ALA A 23 9.29 3.35 64.86
CA ALA A 23 10.73 3.31 64.68
C ALA A 23 11.13 2.60 63.37
N LEU A 24 10.40 1.58 62.94
CA LEU A 24 10.60 0.91 61.66
C LEU A 24 10.18 1.81 60.49
N GLU A 25 9.03 2.47 60.60
CA GLU A 25 8.56 3.45 59.61
C GLU A 25 9.57 4.59 59.43
N ALA A 26 10.10 5.16 60.52
CA ALA A 26 11.12 6.21 60.47
C ALA A 26 12.46 5.73 59.84
N GLN A 27 12.68 4.42 59.75
CA GLN A 27 13.82 3.81 59.06
C GLN A 27 13.52 3.51 57.58
N GLY A 28 12.33 3.86 57.09
CA GLY A 28 11.91 3.63 55.70
C GLY A 28 11.45 2.20 55.42
N VAL A 29 11.06 1.44 56.44
CA VAL A 29 10.48 0.10 56.23
C VAL A 29 9.09 0.24 55.59
N THR A 30 8.90 -0.38 54.45
CA THR A 30 7.65 -0.33 53.67
C THR A 30 6.89 -1.66 53.65
N ALA A 31 7.50 -2.76 54.12
CA ALA A 31 6.89 -4.08 54.16
C ALA A 31 7.00 -4.71 55.55
N TYR A 32 5.87 -5.15 56.08
CA TYR A 32 5.70 -5.70 57.42
C TYR A 32 5.05 -7.09 57.32
N ILE A 33 5.72 -8.09 57.88
CA ILE A 33 5.28 -9.48 57.83
C ILE A 33 4.91 -9.93 59.25
N GLU A 34 3.63 -10.27 59.46
CA GLU A 34 3.19 -10.85 60.74
C GLU A 34 3.41 -12.37 60.72
N VAL A 35 4.33 -12.81 61.59
CA VAL A 35 4.55 -14.23 61.89
C VAL A 35 3.72 -14.60 63.10
N GLY A 36 2.52 -15.12 62.87
CA GLY A 36 1.54 -15.45 63.89
C GLY A 36 0.35 -16.19 63.31
N PRO A 37 -0.61 -16.63 64.16
CA PRO A 37 -1.71 -17.52 63.75
C PRO A 37 -2.87 -16.82 63.03
N ASP A 38 -2.92 -15.48 63.01
CA ASP A 38 -4.00 -14.71 62.39
C ASP A 38 -3.42 -13.43 61.77
N GLY A 39 -4.14 -12.30 61.79
CA GLY A 39 -3.64 -11.01 61.26
C GLY A 39 -3.81 -9.82 62.20
N VAL A 40 -3.77 -10.08 63.51
CA VAL A 40 -4.10 -9.06 64.52
C VAL A 40 -3.01 -7.99 64.58
N LEU A 41 -1.74 -8.38 64.47
CA LEU A 41 -0.63 -7.43 64.53
C LEU A 41 -0.52 -6.61 63.25
N SER A 42 -0.88 -7.16 62.09
CA SER A 42 -0.98 -6.42 60.83
C SER A 42 -2.03 -5.32 60.91
N ALA A 43 -3.21 -5.62 61.46
CA ALA A 43 -4.25 -4.60 61.68
C ALA A 43 -3.80 -3.52 62.68
N LEU A 44 -3.19 -3.92 63.81
CA LEU A 44 -2.66 -2.97 64.79
C LEU A 44 -1.50 -2.13 64.23
N ALA A 45 -0.67 -2.71 63.37
CA ALA A 45 0.43 -2.00 62.72
C ALA A 45 -0.10 -0.98 61.72
N GLN A 46 -1.19 -1.27 61.00
CA GLN A 46 -1.87 -0.31 60.14
C GLN A 46 -2.25 0.98 60.91
N ASP A 47 -2.90 0.81 62.08
CA ASP A 47 -3.28 1.94 62.95
C ASP A 47 -2.07 2.67 63.56
N CYS A 48 -0.91 2.01 63.60
CA CYS A 48 0.31 2.61 64.13
C CYS A 48 1.04 3.47 63.09
N LEU A 49 0.84 3.28 61.80
CA LEU A 49 1.55 3.98 60.72
C LEU A 49 0.94 5.38 60.49
N THR A 50 1.72 6.31 59.94
CA THR A 50 1.18 7.63 59.55
C THR A 50 0.39 7.46 58.26
N GLU A 51 -0.82 7.99 58.21
CA GLU A 51 -1.49 8.21 56.93
C GLU A 51 -0.64 9.19 56.11
N PRO A 52 -0.45 8.95 54.80
CA PRO A 52 0.14 9.96 53.93
C PRO A 52 -0.71 11.23 54.04
N ALA A 53 -0.07 12.37 54.28
CA ALA A 53 -0.76 13.65 54.35
C ALA A 53 -1.53 13.90 53.05
N ASP A 54 -2.70 14.56 53.13
CA ASP A 54 -3.54 15.01 51.99
C ASP A 54 -2.83 16.02 51.04
N ASP A 55 -1.50 16.05 51.03
CA ASP A 55 -0.70 16.83 50.11
C ASP A 55 -0.71 16.16 48.73
N ILE A 56 -1.16 16.94 47.74
CA ILE A 56 -1.38 16.62 46.31
C ILE A 56 -0.08 16.15 45.58
N ALA A 57 1.03 15.99 46.32
CA ALA A 57 2.32 15.49 45.83
C ALA A 57 2.67 14.06 46.33
N ALA A 58 1.81 13.41 47.11
CA ALA A 58 2.04 12.07 47.67
C ALA A 58 1.42 10.92 46.85
N GLU A 59 0.89 11.17 45.64
CA GLU A 59 0.21 10.15 44.83
C GLU A 59 1.14 8.99 44.38
N ASP A 60 2.46 9.16 44.43
CA ASP A 60 3.44 8.16 43.97
C ASP A 60 4.07 7.32 45.10
N THR A 61 3.70 7.49 46.37
CA THR A 61 4.22 6.64 47.45
C THR A 61 3.25 5.49 47.74
N PRO A 62 3.59 4.24 47.39
CA PRO A 62 2.70 3.11 47.63
C PRO A 62 2.49 2.91 49.14
N ALA A 63 1.25 2.57 49.51
CA ALA A 63 0.90 2.25 50.89
C ALA A 63 1.80 1.12 51.44
N PRO A 64 2.14 1.15 52.75
CA PRO A 64 2.96 0.12 53.35
C PRO A 64 2.27 -1.25 53.27
N LEU A 65 3.04 -2.26 52.87
CA LEU A 65 2.60 -3.64 52.76
C LEU A 65 2.52 -4.30 54.14
N LEU A 66 1.36 -4.85 54.52
CA LEU A 66 1.11 -5.51 55.80
C LEU A 66 0.55 -6.91 55.56
N VAL A 67 1.38 -7.94 55.67
CA VAL A 67 1.01 -9.30 55.28
C VAL A 67 1.07 -10.25 56.47
N PRO A 68 -0.07 -10.80 56.92
CA PRO A 68 -0.08 -11.91 57.87
C PRO A 68 0.20 -13.24 57.17
N VAL A 69 1.12 -14.02 57.73
CA VAL A 69 1.54 -15.30 57.14
C VAL A 69 0.52 -16.42 57.32
N LEU A 70 -0.30 -16.36 58.39
CA LEU A 70 -1.39 -17.31 58.63
C LEU A 70 -2.72 -16.58 58.86
N ARG A 71 -3.83 -17.29 58.68
CA ARG A 71 -5.17 -16.84 59.08
C ARG A 71 -5.93 -18.02 59.65
N LYS A 72 -6.70 -17.79 60.72
CA LYS A 72 -7.43 -18.85 61.43
C LYS A 72 -8.41 -19.64 60.55
N ASP A 73 -8.95 -18.99 59.51
CA ASP A 73 -9.99 -19.56 58.63
C ASP A 73 -9.42 -20.11 57.31
N ARG A 74 -8.09 -20.32 57.21
CA ARG A 74 -7.42 -20.82 56.01
C ARG A 74 -6.43 -21.94 56.36
N PRO A 75 -6.26 -22.96 55.51
CA PRO A 75 -5.23 -23.96 55.77
C PRO A 75 -3.83 -23.35 55.61
N GLU A 76 -2.94 -23.69 56.54
CA GLU A 76 -1.63 -23.05 56.74
C GLU A 76 -0.76 -23.04 55.47
N PRO A 77 -0.65 -24.13 54.68
CA PRO A 77 0.17 -24.12 53.47
C PRO A 77 -0.32 -23.11 52.42
N GLN A 78 -1.63 -22.99 52.25
CA GLN A 78 -2.23 -22.03 51.32
C GLN A 78 -2.05 -20.59 51.81
N ALA A 79 -2.20 -20.35 53.12
CA ALA A 79 -2.00 -19.03 53.71
C ALA A 79 -0.54 -18.55 53.53
N LEU A 80 0.44 -19.43 53.79
CA LEU A 80 1.84 -19.13 53.60
C LEU A 80 2.20 -18.83 52.13
N VAL A 81 1.74 -19.65 51.18
CA VAL A 81 2.03 -19.42 49.75
C VAL A 81 1.35 -18.16 49.24
N ALA A 82 0.13 -17.86 49.71
CA ALA A 82 -0.56 -16.61 49.38
C ALA A 82 0.19 -15.38 49.93
N ALA A 83 0.68 -15.44 51.17
CA ALA A 83 1.49 -14.37 51.75
C ALA A 83 2.79 -14.12 50.95
N LEU A 84 3.49 -15.19 50.55
CA LEU A 84 4.68 -15.07 49.69
C LEU A 84 4.34 -14.51 48.30
N ALA A 85 3.19 -14.88 47.74
CA ALA A 85 2.73 -14.33 46.46
C ALA A 85 2.39 -12.84 46.58
N GLU A 86 1.74 -12.42 47.67
CA GLU A 86 1.42 -11.03 47.94
C GLU A 86 2.69 -10.17 48.08
N ILE A 87 3.68 -10.66 48.83
CA ILE A 87 5.01 -10.05 48.95
C ILE A 87 5.65 -9.92 47.55
N HIS A 88 5.64 -10.99 46.75
CA HIS A 88 6.26 -10.99 45.42
C HIS A 88 5.59 -10.01 44.44
N VAL A 89 4.26 -9.92 44.44
CA VAL A 89 3.49 -9.02 43.55
C VAL A 89 3.72 -7.55 43.92
N HIS A 90 3.99 -7.25 45.19
CA HIS A 90 4.37 -5.91 45.65
C HIS A 90 5.84 -5.54 45.36
N GLY A 91 6.58 -6.38 44.63
CA GLY A 91 7.94 -6.09 44.18
C GLY A 91 9.05 -6.56 45.12
N GLU A 92 8.70 -7.16 46.26
CA GLU A 92 9.67 -7.73 47.18
C GLU A 92 10.26 -9.05 46.65
N THR A 93 11.54 -9.29 46.94
CA THR A 93 12.23 -10.48 46.45
C THR A 93 11.95 -11.68 47.34
N VAL A 94 11.30 -12.71 46.79
CA VAL A 94 11.10 -14.02 47.45
C VAL A 94 12.14 -15.02 46.94
N ASP A 95 12.83 -15.69 47.86
CA ASP A 95 13.74 -16.79 47.51
C ASP A 95 12.97 -18.08 47.18
N TRP A 96 12.48 -18.16 45.95
CA TRP A 96 11.81 -19.35 45.43
C TRP A 96 12.74 -20.57 45.36
N ARG A 97 14.06 -20.38 45.24
CA ARG A 97 15.01 -21.51 45.26
C ARG A 97 15.07 -22.14 46.64
N GLY A 98 15.16 -21.33 47.69
CA GLY A 98 15.05 -21.78 49.08
C GLY A 98 13.71 -22.45 49.37
N PHE A 99 12.60 -21.89 48.88
CA PHE A 99 11.27 -22.49 49.04
C PHE A 99 11.17 -23.90 48.44
N PHE A 100 11.77 -24.16 47.27
CA PHE A 100 11.71 -25.45 46.60
C PHE A 100 12.89 -26.40 46.91
N ALA A 101 13.86 -25.98 47.73
CA ALA A 101 15.03 -26.78 48.07
C ALA A 101 14.63 -28.15 48.64
N GLY A 102 15.21 -29.23 48.10
CA GLY A 102 14.93 -30.61 48.53
C GLY A 102 13.57 -31.18 48.12
N ARG A 103 12.74 -30.45 47.36
CA ARG A 103 11.39 -30.89 46.96
C ARG A 103 11.29 -31.49 45.54
N GLY A 104 12.41 -31.60 44.83
CA GLY A 104 12.44 -32.17 43.46
C GLY A 104 11.76 -31.31 42.39
N ALA A 105 11.53 -30.03 42.64
CA ALA A 105 10.93 -29.11 41.67
C ALA A 105 11.85 -28.93 40.45
N ARG A 106 11.25 -28.86 39.25
CA ARG A 106 11.96 -28.67 37.97
C ARG A 106 11.34 -27.50 37.19
N ARG A 107 12.16 -26.84 36.37
CA ARG A 107 11.66 -25.87 35.38
C ARG A 107 10.91 -26.63 34.29
N VAL A 108 9.80 -26.07 33.85
CA VAL A 108 8.98 -26.57 32.74
C VAL A 108 8.82 -25.46 31.72
N GLU A 109 8.62 -25.81 30.45
CA GLU A 109 8.28 -24.82 29.44
C GLU A 109 6.86 -24.28 29.70
N LEU A 110 6.72 -22.97 29.55
CA LEU A 110 5.45 -22.25 29.64
C LEU A 110 5.20 -21.57 28.28
N PRO A 111 3.94 -21.21 27.97
CA PRO A 111 3.65 -20.35 26.83
C PRO A 111 4.54 -19.10 26.83
N THR A 112 4.97 -18.67 25.64
CA THR A 112 5.77 -17.45 25.50
C THR A 112 4.99 -16.23 25.97
N TYR A 113 5.71 -15.16 26.34
CA TYR A 113 5.11 -13.89 26.72
C TYR A 113 4.14 -13.39 25.65
N ALA A 114 2.93 -13.00 26.05
CA ALA A 114 1.93 -12.43 25.16
C ALA A 114 2.29 -10.97 24.85
N PHE A 115 3.18 -10.75 23.88
CA PHE A 115 3.53 -9.41 23.42
C PHE A 115 2.29 -8.66 22.94
N GLN A 116 2.20 -7.36 23.23
CA GLN A 116 1.17 -6.51 22.65
C GLN A 116 1.52 -6.25 21.18
N HIS A 117 0.79 -6.90 20.27
CA HIS A 117 1.05 -6.79 18.85
C HIS A 117 0.48 -5.48 18.30
N GLN A 118 1.31 -4.45 18.28
CA GLN A 118 1.04 -3.19 17.60
C GLN A 118 1.94 -3.07 16.37
N ARG A 119 1.33 -2.69 15.24
CA ARG A 119 2.03 -2.46 13.98
C ARG A 119 2.77 -1.13 14.09
N TYR A 120 4.08 -1.20 14.27
CA TYR A 120 4.98 -0.04 14.20
C TYR A 120 5.80 -0.16 12.92
N TRP A 121 5.34 0.48 11.85
CA TRP A 121 6.00 0.53 10.55
C TRP A 121 6.16 1.99 10.12
N LEU A 122 7.30 2.32 9.50
CA LEU A 122 7.43 3.57 8.76
C LEU A 122 6.64 3.41 7.47
N GLU A 123 5.43 3.97 7.44
CA GLU A 123 4.71 4.18 6.19
C GLU A 123 5.42 5.36 5.52
N ALA A 124 6.27 5.05 4.53
CA ALA A 124 6.67 6.05 3.56
C ALA A 124 5.40 6.41 2.79
N GLY A 125 4.64 7.38 3.33
CA GLY A 125 3.68 8.09 2.51
C GLY A 125 4.43 8.55 1.28
N ALA A 126 3.84 8.36 0.11
CA ALA A 126 4.34 8.95 -1.12
C ALA A 126 4.26 10.48 -1.02
N SER A 127 5.10 11.11 -0.19
CA SER A 127 5.63 12.39 -0.58
C SER A 127 6.51 12.05 -1.77
N ALA A 128 6.06 12.43 -2.97
CA ALA A 128 7.02 12.84 -3.99
C ALA A 128 8.09 13.63 -3.23
N GLY A 129 9.31 13.09 -3.14
CA GLY A 129 10.40 13.88 -2.60
C GLY A 129 10.36 15.20 -3.35
N ASP A 130 10.40 16.33 -2.65
CA ASP A 130 10.27 17.66 -3.24
C ASP A 130 11.08 17.68 -4.55
N ALA A 131 10.39 17.67 -5.68
CA ALA A 131 11.01 17.48 -6.99
C ALA A 131 12.09 18.55 -7.18
N ALA A 132 11.82 19.75 -6.65
CA ALA A 132 12.74 20.87 -6.62
C ALA A 132 14.03 20.59 -5.83
N ALA A 133 14.00 19.76 -4.77
CA ALA A 133 15.19 19.36 -4.03
C ALA A 133 16.18 18.54 -4.88
N PHE A 134 15.68 17.91 -5.95
CA PHE A 134 16.49 17.20 -6.95
C PHE A 134 16.71 18.01 -8.24
N GLY A 135 16.29 19.28 -8.27
CA GLY A 135 16.39 20.15 -9.45
C GLY A 135 15.42 19.78 -10.57
N LEU A 136 14.32 19.08 -10.24
CA LEU A 136 13.24 18.75 -11.17
C LEU A 136 12.08 19.73 -10.96
N ASP A 137 11.37 20.05 -12.05
CA ASP A 137 10.09 20.74 -11.94
C ASP A 137 9.01 19.74 -11.47
N PRO A 138 8.09 20.12 -10.56
CA PRO A 138 7.02 19.23 -10.13
C PRO A 138 6.09 18.93 -11.29
N ALA A 139 5.80 17.64 -11.51
CA ALA A 139 4.89 17.23 -12.59
C ALA A 139 3.40 17.29 -12.19
N ASP A 140 3.10 17.52 -10.90
CA ASP A 140 1.74 17.63 -10.35
C ASP A 140 0.78 16.52 -10.83
N HIS A 141 1.27 15.28 -10.98
CA HIS A 141 0.50 14.15 -11.51
C HIS A 141 0.76 12.85 -10.73
N PRO A 142 -0.25 12.01 -10.43
CA PRO A 142 -0.10 10.82 -9.57
C PRO A 142 0.89 9.77 -10.06
N LEU A 143 1.19 9.74 -11.36
CA LEU A 143 2.12 8.80 -11.99
C LEU A 143 3.49 9.41 -12.33
N LEU A 144 3.65 10.73 -12.20
CA LEU A 144 4.88 11.44 -12.54
C LEU A 144 5.43 12.17 -11.31
N GLY A 145 6.72 11.98 -11.04
CA GLY A 145 7.41 12.62 -9.92
C GLY A 145 7.94 14.01 -10.25
N GLY A 146 8.39 14.23 -11.49
CA GLY A 146 8.93 15.52 -11.93
C GLY A 146 9.25 15.57 -13.42
N ALA A 147 9.63 16.75 -13.88
CA ALA A 147 10.01 17.05 -15.25
C ALA A 147 11.39 17.74 -15.31
N VAL A 148 12.11 17.54 -16.41
CA VAL A 148 13.43 18.12 -16.66
C VAL A 148 13.51 18.62 -18.10
N PRO A 149 13.59 19.94 -18.32
CA PRO A 149 13.95 20.50 -19.60
C PRO A 149 15.40 20.12 -19.96
N LEU A 150 15.64 19.71 -21.20
CA LEU A 150 16.98 19.31 -21.65
C LEU A 150 17.85 20.54 -21.94
N ALA A 151 19.05 20.58 -21.35
CA ALA A 151 19.98 21.66 -21.64
C ALA A 151 20.53 21.52 -23.07
N GLY A 152 20.35 22.56 -23.89
CA GLY A 152 20.89 22.61 -25.25
C GLY A 152 20.02 21.98 -26.34
N ALA A 153 18.81 21.54 -26.00
CA ALA A 153 17.76 21.11 -26.92
C ALA A 153 16.41 21.65 -26.41
N ASP A 154 15.43 21.85 -27.28
CA ASP A 154 14.06 22.21 -26.85
C ASP A 154 13.24 20.96 -26.50
N GLY A 155 13.84 20.04 -25.74
CA GLY A 155 13.22 18.78 -25.32
C GLY A 155 12.87 18.77 -23.83
N LEU A 156 11.92 17.92 -23.46
CA LEU A 156 11.44 17.78 -22.08
C LEU A 156 11.37 16.30 -21.70
N VAL A 157 11.81 15.96 -20.49
CA VAL A 157 11.69 14.60 -19.96
C VAL A 157 10.90 14.60 -18.67
N PHE A 158 9.78 13.87 -18.63
CA PHE A 158 9.12 13.53 -17.36
C PHE A 158 9.69 12.23 -16.80
N THR A 159 9.71 12.12 -15.48
CA THR A 159 10.12 10.91 -14.77
C THR A 159 9.13 10.55 -13.68
N GLY A 160 8.94 9.26 -13.45
CA GLY A 160 8.05 8.73 -12.43
C GLY A 160 8.48 7.34 -11.95
N THR A 161 7.83 6.87 -10.88
CA THR A 161 7.97 5.48 -10.43
C THR A 161 6.60 4.89 -10.18
N LEU A 162 6.31 3.77 -10.84
CA LEU A 162 5.08 3.01 -10.67
C LEU A 162 5.35 1.84 -9.74
N SER A 163 4.52 1.66 -8.71
CA SER A 163 4.60 0.52 -7.81
C SER A 163 3.21 0.15 -7.31
N LEU A 164 2.94 -1.16 -7.24
CA LEU A 164 1.69 -1.65 -6.65
C LEU A 164 1.58 -1.31 -5.15
N HIS A 165 2.68 -0.93 -4.49
CA HIS A 165 2.65 -0.48 -3.10
C HIS A 165 2.16 0.97 -2.96
N THR A 166 2.66 1.87 -3.81
CA THR A 166 2.33 3.31 -3.77
C THR A 166 1.06 3.64 -4.55
N GLN A 167 0.73 2.87 -5.59
CA GLN A 167 -0.50 2.97 -6.36
C GLN A 167 -1.22 1.62 -6.42
N PRO A 168 -1.92 1.20 -5.34
CA PRO A 168 -2.53 -0.13 -5.26
C PRO A 168 -3.54 -0.44 -6.36
N TRP A 169 -4.24 0.57 -6.87
CA TRP A 169 -5.23 0.42 -7.95
C TRP A 169 -4.60 -0.11 -9.25
N LEU A 170 -3.29 0.05 -9.46
CA LEU A 170 -2.59 -0.54 -10.62
C LEU A 170 -2.60 -2.08 -10.60
N ALA A 171 -2.81 -2.70 -9.44
CA ALA A 171 -2.87 -4.16 -9.31
C ALA A 171 -4.17 -4.74 -9.87
N ASP A 172 -5.18 -3.90 -10.13
CA ASP A 172 -6.51 -4.30 -10.58
C ASP A 172 -6.64 -4.41 -12.11
N HIS A 173 -5.55 -4.22 -12.86
CA HIS A 173 -5.50 -4.46 -14.31
C HIS A 173 -4.48 -5.56 -14.60
N VAL A 174 -4.98 -6.79 -14.82
CA VAL A 174 -4.14 -7.99 -14.93
C VAL A 174 -4.32 -8.63 -16.29
N LEU A 175 -3.21 -8.83 -17.00
CA LEU A 175 -3.17 -9.54 -18.29
C LEU A 175 -2.36 -10.83 -18.11
N ARG A 176 -2.99 -11.98 -18.39
CA ARG A 176 -2.40 -13.33 -18.32
C ARG A 176 -1.70 -13.64 -16.98
N GLY A 177 -2.24 -13.10 -15.89
CA GLY A 177 -1.75 -13.34 -14.51
C GLY A 177 -0.71 -12.33 -14.00
N GLU A 178 -0.35 -11.34 -14.81
CA GLU A 178 0.58 -10.27 -14.46
C GLU A 178 -0.13 -8.92 -14.40
N ALA A 179 0.19 -8.09 -13.41
CA ALA A 179 -0.28 -6.71 -13.38
C ALA A 179 0.39 -5.94 -14.53
N VAL A 180 -0.41 -5.28 -15.35
CA VAL A 180 0.06 -4.53 -16.51
C VAL A 180 -0.59 -3.15 -16.47
N LEU A 181 0.20 -2.10 -16.69
CA LEU A 181 -0.32 -0.75 -16.81
C LEU A 181 -1.33 -0.70 -17.96
N ALA A 182 -2.56 -0.28 -17.68
CA ALA A 182 -3.59 -0.13 -18.69
C ALA A 182 -3.14 0.86 -19.78
N THR A 183 -3.42 0.56 -21.04
CA THR A 183 -3.09 1.45 -22.18
C THR A 183 -3.65 2.85 -22.00
N THR A 184 -4.80 2.98 -21.34
CA THR A 184 -5.44 4.26 -21.03
C THR A 184 -4.61 5.13 -20.08
N ALA A 185 -3.70 4.56 -19.29
CA ALA A 185 -2.74 5.33 -18.51
C ALA A 185 -1.65 5.96 -19.39
N LEU A 186 -1.29 5.33 -20.52
CA LEU A 186 -0.38 5.93 -21.50
C LEU A 186 -1.06 7.11 -22.20
N VAL A 187 -2.37 7.02 -22.46
CA VAL A 187 -3.16 8.14 -23.00
C VAL A 187 -3.18 9.32 -22.01
N GLU A 188 -3.48 9.06 -20.74
CA GLU A 188 -3.43 10.08 -19.68
C GLU A 188 -2.05 10.74 -19.58
N LEU A 189 -0.98 9.95 -19.64
CA LEU A 189 0.39 10.46 -19.62
C LEU A 189 0.72 11.31 -20.86
N ALA A 190 0.19 10.96 -22.04
CA ALA A 190 0.35 11.76 -23.26
C ALA A 190 -0.37 13.10 -23.17
N VAL A 191 -1.61 13.12 -22.66
CA VAL A 191 -2.38 14.35 -22.45
C VAL A 191 -1.66 15.25 -21.45
N ARG A 192 -1.23 14.70 -20.30
CA ARG A 192 -0.47 15.47 -19.30
C ARG A 192 0.83 16.05 -19.87
N ALA A 193 1.52 15.31 -20.73
CA ALA A 193 2.71 15.79 -21.42
C ALA A 193 2.39 16.94 -22.38
N GLY A 194 1.30 16.82 -23.15
CA GLY A 194 0.79 17.87 -24.03
C GLY A 194 0.43 19.15 -23.28
N ASP A 195 -0.27 19.03 -22.15
CA ASP A 195 -0.65 20.18 -21.31
C ASP A 195 0.55 21.01 -20.85
N GLU A 196 1.69 20.36 -20.55
CA GLU A 196 2.91 21.06 -20.10
C GLU A 196 3.51 21.96 -21.19
N VAL A 197 3.40 21.53 -22.45
CA VAL A 197 3.97 22.24 -23.61
C VAL A 197 2.92 23.01 -24.40
N GLY A 198 1.67 23.03 -23.93
CA GLY A 198 0.55 23.73 -24.58
C GLY A 198 0.04 23.07 -25.86
N LEU A 199 0.24 21.76 -26.02
CA LEU A 199 -0.26 20.95 -27.13
C LEU A 199 -1.44 20.09 -26.66
N GLY A 200 -2.66 20.58 -26.89
CA GLY A 200 -3.90 19.96 -26.37
C GLY A 200 -4.36 18.69 -27.08
N HIS A 201 -3.70 18.31 -28.18
CA HIS A 201 -4.14 17.23 -29.04
C HIS A 201 -3.10 16.12 -29.16
N VAL A 202 -3.51 14.87 -28.95
CA VAL A 202 -2.70 13.70 -29.29
C VAL A 202 -3.08 13.26 -30.70
N GLU A 203 -2.28 13.67 -31.68
CA GLU A 203 -2.50 13.35 -33.09
C GLU A 203 -2.41 11.84 -33.32
N GLU A 204 -1.39 11.20 -32.77
CA GLU A 204 -1.20 9.75 -32.83
C GLU A 204 -0.54 9.23 -31.55
N LEU A 205 -0.96 8.04 -31.09
CA LEU A 205 -0.29 7.26 -30.06
C LEU A 205 -0.30 5.77 -30.46
N VAL A 206 0.88 5.20 -30.66
CA VAL A 206 1.09 3.80 -31.04
C VAL A 206 1.64 3.03 -29.84
N ILE A 207 0.99 1.93 -29.48
CA ILE A 207 1.39 1.05 -28.39
C ILE A 207 2.35 -0.01 -28.92
N GLN A 208 3.56 -0.03 -28.37
CA GLN A 208 4.64 -0.90 -28.82
C GLN A 208 4.79 -2.15 -27.96
N ALA A 209 4.68 -2.00 -26.64
CA ALA A 209 4.85 -3.10 -25.69
C ALA A 209 4.06 -2.89 -24.39
N PRO A 210 3.51 -3.95 -23.77
CA PRO A 210 2.87 -3.85 -22.46
C PRO A 210 3.91 -3.48 -21.37
N LEU A 211 3.48 -2.70 -20.38
CA LEU A 211 4.31 -2.31 -19.24
C LEU A 211 3.89 -3.15 -18.03
N ALA A 212 4.64 -4.22 -17.77
CA ALA A 212 4.40 -5.12 -16.64
C ALA A 212 4.87 -4.49 -15.32
N LEU A 213 4.07 -4.67 -14.27
CA LEU A 213 4.31 -4.12 -12.94
C LEU A 213 4.70 -5.26 -11.97
N PRO A 214 5.91 -5.23 -11.39
CA PRO A 214 6.35 -6.29 -10.50
C PRO A 214 5.56 -6.26 -9.18
N ARG A 215 5.37 -7.44 -8.59
CA ARG A 215 4.67 -7.59 -7.29
C ARG A 215 5.39 -6.89 -6.13
N GLY A 216 6.70 -6.68 -6.26
CA GLY A 216 7.53 -5.96 -5.29
C GLY A 216 8.51 -5.03 -6.01
N GLY A 217 8.92 -3.96 -5.33
CA GLY A 217 9.69 -2.88 -5.93
C GLY A 217 8.84 -1.94 -6.77
N GLY A 218 9.43 -1.35 -7.81
CA GLY A 218 8.76 -0.47 -8.75
C GLY A 218 9.46 -0.42 -10.09
N VAL A 219 8.84 0.25 -11.04
CA VAL A 219 9.41 0.54 -12.37
C VAL A 219 9.56 2.03 -12.53
N GLN A 220 10.74 2.45 -12.98
CA GLN A 220 10.98 3.83 -13.39
C GLN A 220 10.37 4.03 -14.77
N ILE A 221 9.68 5.15 -14.96
CA ILE A 221 9.17 5.56 -16.27
C ILE A 221 9.81 6.87 -16.70
N GLN A 222 9.97 7.03 -18.01
CA GLN A 222 10.34 8.30 -18.63
C GLN A 222 9.40 8.60 -19.80
N LEU A 223 8.97 9.85 -19.90
CA LEU A 223 8.34 10.37 -21.10
C LEU A 223 9.29 11.37 -21.72
N VAL A 224 9.69 11.14 -22.96
CA VAL A 224 10.62 11.98 -23.69
C VAL A 224 9.85 12.73 -24.77
N LEU A 225 9.83 14.06 -24.67
CA LEU A 225 9.27 14.94 -25.68
C LEU A 225 10.41 15.51 -26.52
N GLY A 226 10.25 15.41 -27.83
CA GLY A 226 11.16 16.02 -28.80
C GLY A 226 11.02 17.54 -28.89
N GLU A 227 11.90 18.11 -29.71
CA GLU A 227 11.79 19.51 -30.12
C GLU A 227 10.54 19.72 -30.98
N GLU A 228 10.02 20.94 -30.95
CA GLU A 228 8.93 21.33 -31.84
C GLU A 228 9.41 21.40 -33.29
N ASP A 229 8.67 20.75 -34.18
CA ASP A 229 8.96 20.77 -35.60
C ASP A 229 8.35 22.00 -36.31
N GLU A 230 8.58 22.11 -37.63
CA GLU A 230 8.07 23.23 -38.43
C GLU A 230 6.54 23.32 -38.49
N THR A 231 5.83 22.25 -38.09
CA THR A 231 4.36 22.19 -38.06
C THR A 231 3.78 22.50 -36.68
N GLY A 232 4.62 22.75 -35.68
CA GLY A 232 4.20 22.98 -34.30
C GLY A 232 3.90 21.71 -33.53
N THR A 233 4.33 20.54 -34.03
CA THR A 233 4.13 19.24 -33.37
C THR A 233 5.38 18.81 -32.62
N ARG A 234 5.22 17.90 -31.66
CA ARG A 234 6.32 17.29 -30.89
C ARG A 234 6.18 15.78 -30.87
N SER A 235 7.28 15.07 -31.05
CA SER A 235 7.31 13.63 -30.80
C SER A 235 7.23 13.33 -29.30
N LEU A 236 6.63 12.20 -28.96
CA LEU A 236 6.52 11.68 -27.59
C LEU A 236 6.92 10.20 -27.58
N GLU A 237 7.77 9.81 -26.64
CA GLU A 237 8.12 8.41 -26.40
C GLU A 237 8.03 8.08 -24.91
N MET A 238 7.52 6.89 -24.58
CA MET A 238 7.31 6.45 -23.20
C MET A 238 8.11 5.19 -22.91
N TYR A 239 9.04 5.30 -21.97
CA TYR A 239 9.96 4.24 -21.62
C TYR A 239 9.75 3.75 -20.19
N SER A 240 10.11 2.50 -19.93
CA SER A 240 10.28 2.02 -18.55
C SER A 240 11.49 1.13 -18.37
N ARG A 241 11.93 0.99 -17.11
CA ARG A 241 12.90 0.01 -16.65
C ARG A 241 12.66 -0.33 -15.18
N ALA A 242 13.27 -1.40 -14.66
CA ALA A 242 13.23 -1.71 -13.23
C ALA A 242 13.83 -0.56 -12.39
N ALA A 243 13.20 -0.24 -11.25
CA ALA A 243 13.69 0.83 -10.36
C ALA A 243 14.97 0.43 -9.61
N GLU A 244 15.14 -0.86 -9.31
CA GLU A 244 16.34 -1.46 -8.74
C GLU A 244 16.91 -2.47 -9.74
N PRO A 245 17.62 -2.00 -10.78
CA PRO A 245 18.09 -2.88 -11.85
C PRO A 245 19.18 -3.83 -11.35
N VAL A 246 19.13 -5.07 -11.81
CA VAL A 246 20.19 -6.06 -11.55
C VAL A 246 21.15 -6.07 -12.74
N GLY A 247 22.04 -5.08 -12.79
CA GLY A 247 23.00 -4.90 -13.90
C GLY A 247 22.59 -3.75 -14.82
N GLU A 248 22.87 -3.89 -16.12
CA GLU A 248 22.50 -2.91 -17.16
C GLU A 248 21.11 -3.27 -17.71
N ASP A 249 20.04 -2.98 -16.96
CA ASP A 249 18.68 -3.10 -17.49
C ASP A 249 18.44 -2.02 -18.56
N GLU A 250 18.05 -2.46 -19.76
CA GLU A 250 17.75 -1.60 -20.90
C GLU A 250 16.35 -0.97 -20.77
N TRP A 251 16.19 0.26 -21.25
CA TRP A 251 14.89 0.91 -21.33
C TRP A 251 14.03 0.26 -22.40
N ILE A 252 12.77 -0.05 -22.05
CA ILE A 252 11.79 -0.61 -22.98
C ILE A 252 10.85 0.52 -23.42
N CYS A 253 10.70 0.72 -24.73
CA CYS A 253 9.70 1.65 -25.27
C CYS A 253 8.32 0.97 -25.26
N HIS A 254 7.35 1.62 -24.62
CA HIS A 254 5.98 1.13 -24.49
C HIS A 254 5.02 1.83 -25.44
N ALA A 255 5.26 3.10 -25.73
CA ALA A 255 4.46 3.86 -26.69
C ALA A 255 5.29 4.97 -27.34
N SER A 256 4.93 5.29 -28.57
CA SER A 256 5.42 6.45 -29.33
C SER A 256 4.23 7.22 -29.88
N GLY A 257 4.32 8.53 -29.97
CA GLY A 257 3.24 9.36 -30.45
C GLY A 257 3.68 10.74 -30.93
N VAL A 258 2.68 11.52 -31.35
CA VAL A 258 2.82 12.90 -31.81
C VAL A 258 1.79 13.75 -31.08
N LEU A 259 2.28 14.82 -30.46
CA LEU A 259 1.48 15.86 -29.83
C LEU A 259 1.38 17.04 -30.79
N ALA A 260 0.18 17.60 -30.93
CA ALA A 260 -0.12 18.66 -31.88
C ALA A 260 -0.95 19.78 -31.22
N PRO A 261 -1.02 20.97 -31.82
CA PRO A 261 -1.96 22.00 -31.41
C PRO A 261 -3.40 21.49 -31.56
N GLU A 262 -4.30 22.03 -30.73
CA GLU A 262 -5.73 21.70 -30.84
C GLU A 262 -6.26 22.11 -32.23
N PRO A 263 -6.97 21.23 -32.96
CA PRO A 263 -7.51 21.58 -34.27
C PRO A 263 -8.61 22.65 -34.15
N ASP A 264 -8.63 23.61 -35.08
CA ASP A 264 -9.58 24.73 -35.10
C ASP A 264 -11.06 24.28 -35.14
N ASP A 265 -11.34 23.08 -35.67
CA ASP A 265 -12.67 22.51 -35.83
C ASP A 265 -13.11 21.63 -34.63
N ALA A 266 -12.33 21.51 -33.56
CA ALA A 266 -12.69 20.75 -32.37
C ALA A 266 -13.90 21.39 -31.65
N THR A 267 -15.11 20.90 -31.91
CA THR A 267 -16.32 21.45 -31.28
C THR A 267 -16.86 20.54 -30.18
N THR A 268 -16.61 20.94 -28.93
CA THR A 268 -17.21 20.33 -27.72
C THR A 268 -18.74 20.25 -27.79
N ALA A 269 -19.37 21.19 -28.51
CA ALA A 269 -20.81 21.23 -28.72
C ALA A 269 -21.34 20.01 -29.50
N GLU A 270 -20.61 19.49 -30.49
CA GLU A 270 -21.04 18.31 -31.25
C GLU A 270 -20.96 17.03 -30.40
N VAL A 271 -19.89 16.90 -29.61
CA VAL A 271 -19.72 15.82 -28.63
C VAL A 271 -20.88 15.81 -27.63
N ALA A 272 -21.18 16.97 -27.03
CA ALA A 272 -22.25 17.12 -26.07
C ALA A 272 -23.63 16.83 -26.70
N ALA A 273 -23.90 17.39 -27.89
CA ALA A 273 -25.18 17.20 -28.59
C ALA A 273 -25.43 15.72 -28.94
N GLY A 274 -24.39 14.98 -29.33
CA GLY A 274 -24.48 13.55 -29.66
C GLY A 274 -24.88 12.66 -28.48
N LEU A 275 -24.72 13.14 -27.24
CA LEU A 275 -24.97 12.41 -26.00
C LEU A 275 -26.02 13.06 -25.07
N ALA A 276 -26.71 14.11 -25.54
CA ALA A 276 -27.68 14.87 -24.75
C ALA A 276 -28.95 14.07 -24.40
N ALA A 277 -29.42 13.19 -25.31
CA ALA A 277 -30.57 12.32 -25.08
C ALA A 277 -30.11 10.97 -24.51
N TRP A 278 -30.58 10.61 -23.31
CA TRP A 278 -30.12 9.42 -22.60
C TRP A 278 -31.27 8.62 -21.93
N PRO A 279 -31.33 7.28 -22.08
CA PRO A 279 -30.55 6.47 -23.03
C PRO A 279 -30.78 6.92 -24.47
N PRO A 280 -29.83 6.68 -25.39
CA PRO A 280 -29.95 7.12 -26.77
C PRO A 280 -31.21 6.54 -27.43
N PRO A 281 -32.03 7.37 -28.12
CA PRO A 281 -33.23 6.90 -28.79
C PRO A 281 -32.92 5.79 -29.81
N GLY A 282 -33.71 4.71 -29.77
CA GLY A 282 -33.53 3.56 -30.65
C GLY A 282 -32.39 2.62 -30.26
N ALA A 283 -31.70 2.86 -29.15
CA ALA A 283 -30.71 1.92 -28.63
C ALA A 283 -31.35 0.88 -27.71
N GLU A 284 -31.01 -0.39 -27.93
CA GLU A 284 -31.47 -1.53 -27.13
C GLU A 284 -30.51 -1.79 -25.98
N ARG A 285 -31.03 -2.13 -24.81
CA ARG A 285 -30.19 -2.43 -23.64
C ARG A 285 -29.49 -3.78 -23.81
N VAL A 286 -28.21 -3.83 -23.45
CA VAL A 286 -27.40 -5.04 -23.44
C VAL A 286 -27.14 -5.48 -21.99
N GLU A 287 -27.28 -6.77 -21.73
CA GLU A 287 -26.96 -7.36 -20.42
C GLU A 287 -25.44 -7.37 -20.19
N VAL A 288 -25.02 -6.89 -19.02
CA VAL A 288 -23.60 -6.76 -18.65
C VAL A 288 -23.14 -7.84 -17.67
N ASP A 289 -24.07 -8.63 -17.14
CA ASP A 289 -23.77 -9.73 -16.22
C ASP A 289 -22.86 -10.76 -16.89
N GLY A 290 -21.81 -11.19 -16.17
CA GLY A 290 -20.84 -12.15 -16.69
C GLY A 290 -19.71 -11.56 -17.53
N LEU A 291 -19.70 -10.24 -17.79
CA LEU A 291 -18.66 -9.58 -18.58
C LEU A 291 -17.25 -9.79 -18.01
N TYR A 292 -17.09 -9.64 -16.69
CA TYR A 292 -15.76 -9.73 -16.07
C TYR A 292 -15.25 -11.17 -15.99
N GLU A 293 -16.14 -12.15 -15.81
CA GLU A 293 -15.82 -13.58 -15.90
C GLU A 293 -15.40 -13.96 -17.32
N LEU A 294 -16.07 -13.38 -18.31
CA LEU A 294 -15.77 -13.58 -19.71
C LEU A 294 -14.40 -13.03 -20.10
N LEU A 295 -14.12 -11.77 -19.75
CA LEU A 295 -12.82 -11.14 -19.98
C LEU A 295 -11.69 -11.89 -19.26
N ALA A 296 -11.95 -12.38 -18.04
CA ALA A 296 -11.01 -13.22 -17.32
C ALA A 296 -10.71 -14.54 -18.06
N GLY A 297 -11.70 -15.10 -18.76
CA GLY A 297 -11.53 -16.25 -19.64
C GLY A 297 -10.57 -16.00 -20.81
N ASP A 298 -10.50 -14.76 -21.30
CA ASP A 298 -9.56 -14.31 -22.34
C ASP A 298 -8.20 -13.87 -21.76
N GLY A 299 -8.02 -14.00 -20.43
CA GLY A 299 -6.81 -13.65 -19.71
C GLY A 299 -6.75 -12.21 -19.22
N LEU A 300 -7.78 -11.40 -19.40
CA LEU A 300 -7.86 -10.02 -18.91
C LEU A 300 -8.72 -9.96 -17.64
N VAL A 301 -8.08 -9.86 -16.49
CA VAL A 301 -8.74 -9.84 -15.19
C VAL A 301 -8.75 -8.42 -14.65
N TYR A 302 -9.96 -7.92 -14.40
CA TYR A 302 -10.20 -6.63 -13.77
C TYR A 302 -10.50 -6.80 -12.28
N GLY A 303 -9.82 -6.03 -11.43
CA GLY A 303 -10.11 -5.84 -10.02
C GLY A 303 -11.05 -4.65 -9.76
N PRO A 304 -11.41 -4.38 -8.49
CA PRO A 304 -12.43 -3.40 -8.13
C PRO A 304 -12.27 -2.01 -8.77
N SER A 305 -11.05 -1.47 -8.83
CA SER A 305 -10.80 -0.12 -9.38
C SER A 305 -11.17 0.00 -10.86
N PHE A 306 -11.07 -1.08 -11.64
CA PHE A 306 -11.37 -1.08 -13.07
C PHE A 306 -12.76 -1.62 -13.41
N ARG A 307 -13.55 -2.10 -12.43
CA ARG A 307 -14.91 -2.61 -12.68
C ARG A 307 -15.96 -1.49 -12.72
N GLY A 308 -15.74 -0.52 -13.61
CA GLY A 308 -16.51 0.73 -13.67
C GLY A 308 -17.76 0.70 -14.56
N LEU A 309 -18.02 -0.36 -15.32
CA LEU A 309 -19.14 -0.42 -16.26
C LEU A 309 -20.48 -0.59 -15.54
N ARG A 310 -21.45 0.29 -15.82
CA ARG A 310 -22.77 0.31 -15.18
C ARG A 310 -23.90 -0.16 -16.06
N ALA A 311 -23.91 0.26 -17.32
CA ALA A 311 -24.95 -0.08 -18.27
C ALA A 311 -24.43 0.06 -19.70
N VAL A 312 -24.97 -0.76 -20.61
CA VAL A 312 -24.64 -0.74 -22.03
C VAL A 312 -25.92 -0.73 -22.87
N TRP A 313 -25.88 0.02 -23.97
CA TRP A 313 -26.90 0.00 -25.02
C TRP A 313 -26.22 -0.13 -26.38
N GLN A 314 -26.94 -0.71 -27.34
CA GLN A 314 -26.47 -0.88 -28.71
C GLN A 314 -27.49 -0.33 -29.70
N ARG A 315 -27.01 0.35 -30.74
CA ARG A 315 -27.80 0.78 -31.89
C ARG A 315 -26.95 0.65 -33.13
N ASP A 316 -27.36 -0.20 -34.08
CA ASP A 316 -26.60 -0.44 -35.31
C ASP A 316 -25.12 -0.75 -35.02
N ASP A 317 -24.20 0.07 -35.56
CA ASP A 317 -22.75 0.00 -35.38
C ASP A 317 -22.23 0.88 -34.21
N GLU A 318 -23.11 1.23 -33.27
CA GLU A 318 -22.81 2.09 -32.12
C GLU A 318 -23.07 1.37 -30.79
N VAL A 319 -22.18 1.60 -29.84
CA VAL A 319 -22.28 1.12 -28.46
C VAL A 319 -22.23 2.31 -27.53
N PHE A 320 -23.13 2.33 -26.57
CA PHE A 320 -23.23 3.38 -25.57
C PHE A 320 -23.06 2.79 -24.19
N ALA A 321 -22.39 3.50 -23.31
CA ALA A 321 -22.15 3.01 -21.95
C ALA A 321 -22.25 4.11 -20.90
N GLU A 322 -22.73 3.71 -19.71
CA GLU A 322 -22.50 4.46 -18.48
C GLU A 322 -21.34 3.81 -17.73
N VAL A 323 -20.34 4.60 -17.36
CA VAL A 323 -19.19 4.15 -16.59
C VAL A 323 -18.93 5.09 -15.43
N SER A 324 -18.39 4.56 -14.33
CA SER A 324 -18.02 5.36 -13.16
C SER A 324 -16.82 4.75 -12.45
N LEU A 325 -16.00 5.58 -11.82
CA LEU A 325 -14.96 5.12 -10.93
C LEU A 325 -15.51 4.35 -9.71
N ALA A 326 -14.69 3.47 -9.16
CA ALA A 326 -14.91 2.91 -7.83
C ALA A 326 -14.88 4.04 -6.78
N GLU A 327 -15.67 3.92 -5.71
CA GLU A 327 -15.80 4.98 -4.68
C GLU A 327 -14.45 5.44 -4.12
N GLU A 328 -13.51 4.50 -3.91
CA GLU A 328 -12.16 4.77 -3.43
C GLU A 328 -11.33 5.61 -4.42
N SER A 329 -11.56 5.45 -5.72
CA SER A 329 -10.84 6.17 -6.78
C SER A 329 -11.47 7.53 -7.12
N VAL A 330 -12.71 7.82 -6.68
CA VAL A 330 -13.38 9.10 -6.94
C VAL A 330 -12.60 10.27 -6.33
N VAL A 331 -11.96 10.06 -5.17
CA VAL A 331 -11.18 11.10 -4.48
C VAL A 331 -9.96 11.54 -5.31
N ASP A 332 -9.33 10.59 -6.01
CA ASP A 332 -8.16 10.87 -6.85
C ASP A 332 -8.52 11.36 -8.26
N ALA A 333 -9.79 11.31 -8.68
CA ALA A 333 -10.22 11.68 -10.03
C ALA A 333 -9.71 13.06 -10.44
N GLN A 334 -9.78 14.05 -9.55
CA GLN A 334 -9.37 15.44 -9.77
C GLN A 334 -7.86 15.62 -9.98
N ARG A 335 -7.05 14.60 -9.71
CA ARG A 335 -5.59 14.62 -9.88
C ARG A 335 -5.16 14.13 -11.27
N PHE A 336 -6.11 13.64 -12.07
CA PHE A 336 -5.91 13.20 -13.44
C PHE A 336 -6.66 14.13 -14.39
N GLY A 337 -6.18 14.24 -15.62
CA GLY A 337 -6.98 14.70 -16.75
C GLY A 337 -8.21 13.80 -16.87
N LEU A 338 -7.99 12.53 -17.20
CA LEU A 338 -9.02 11.50 -17.15
C LEU A 338 -8.46 10.23 -16.50
N HIS A 339 -9.03 9.87 -15.34
CA HIS A 339 -8.53 8.73 -14.56
C HIS A 339 -8.44 7.46 -15.44
N PRO A 340 -7.28 6.77 -15.53
CA PRO A 340 -7.07 5.67 -16.47
C PRO A 340 -8.08 4.53 -16.36
N ALA A 341 -8.49 4.18 -15.14
CA ALA A 341 -9.54 3.18 -14.91
C ALA A 341 -10.93 3.60 -15.43
N LEU A 342 -11.25 4.90 -15.47
CA LEU A 342 -12.51 5.39 -16.03
C LEU A 342 -12.50 5.32 -17.55
N LEU A 343 -11.40 5.74 -18.19
CA LEU A 343 -11.23 5.62 -19.63
C LEU A 343 -11.18 4.14 -20.06
N ASP A 344 -10.56 3.26 -19.28
CA ASP A 344 -10.56 1.82 -19.58
C ASP A 344 -11.97 1.25 -19.49
N ALA A 345 -12.74 1.62 -18.45
CA ALA A 345 -14.14 1.22 -18.32
C ALA A 345 -14.99 1.64 -19.53
N ALA A 346 -14.67 2.77 -20.18
CA ALA A 346 -15.34 3.23 -21.40
C ALA A 346 -15.19 2.26 -22.58
N LEU A 347 -14.13 1.43 -22.59
CA LEU A 347 -13.81 0.47 -23.65
C LEU A 347 -14.29 -0.96 -23.35
N GLN A 348 -14.56 -1.27 -22.08
CA GLN A 348 -15.05 -2.58 -21.63
C GLN A 348 -16.33 -3.09 -22.31
N PRO A 349 -17.29 -2.26 -22.78
CA PRO A 349 -18.44 -2.74 -23.56
C PRO A 349 -18.06 -3.59 -24.77
N LEU A 350 -16.88 -3.38 -25.36
CA LEU A 350 -16.38 -4.17 -26.49
C LEU A 350 -16.13 -5.63 -26.12
N GLY A 351 -15.87 -5.93 -24.84
CA GLY A 351 -15.73 -7.28 -24.31
C GLY A 351 -17.01 -8.11 -24.44
N LEU A 352 -18.18 -7.48 -24.50
CA LEU A 352 -19.46 -8.16 -24.68
C LEU A 352 -19.61 -8.80 -26.07
N GLY A 353 -18.76 -8.43 -27.03
CA GLY A 353 -18.84 -8.93 -28.41
C GLY A 353 -20.03 -8.38 -29.19
N VAL A 354 -20.54 -7.21 -28.78
CA VAL A 354 -21.64 -6.49 -29.45
C VAL A 354 -21.28 -5.99 -30.85
N LEU A 355 -19.98 -5.80 -31.12
CA LEU A 355 -19.43 -5.42 -32.41
C LEU A 355 -18.49 -6.51 -32.94
N ASP A 356 -18.89 -7.15 -34.05
CA ASP A 356 -18.10 -8.18 -34.72
C ASP A 356 -16.70 -7.68 -35.11
N GLY A 357 -15.66 -8.45 -34.81
CA GLY A 357 -14.29 -8.14 -35.25
C GLY A 357 -13.58 -7.01 -34.51
N VAL A 358 -14.19 -6.43 -33.47
CA VAL A 358 -13.61 -5.31 -32.70
C VAL A 358 -13.48 -5.65 -31.21
N GLY A 359 -14.29 -6.61 -30.72
CA GLY A 359 -14.32 -7.04 -29.33
C GLY A 359 -13.30 -8.10 -28.94
N ARG A 360 -13.75 -9.11 -28.18
CA ARG A 360 -12.98 -10.17 -27.49
C ARG A 360 -11.61 -10.54 -28.09
N GLY A 361 -10.62 -10.63 -27.20
CA GLY A 361 -9.25 -11.01 -27.54
C GLY A 361 -8.45 -9.96 -28.31
N ARG A 362 -9.00 -8.74 -28.45
CA ARG A 362 -8.33 -7.60 -29.09
C ARG A 362 -7.97 -6.54 -28.05
N MET A 363 -6.87 -5.85 -28.29
CA MET A 363 -6.33 -4.79 -27.43
C MET A 363 -6.09 -3.53 -28.25
N LEU A 364 -6.07 -2.38 -27.59
CA LEU A 364 -5.69 -1.11 -28.21
C LEU A 364 -4.26 -1.20 -28.75
N PHE A 365 -4.12 -0.91 -30.04
CA PHE A 365 -2.85 -0.91 -30.74
C PHE A 365 -2.41 0.52 -31.08
N SER A 366 -3.33 1.34 -31.58
CA SER A 366 -3.08 2.76 -31.80
C SER A 366 -4.33 3.59 -31.60
N LEU A 367 -4.12 4.84 -31.23
CA LEU A 367 -5.14 5.85 -31.05
C LEU A 367 -4.73 7.08 -31.86
N ALA A 368 -5.70 7.79 -32.42
CA ALA A 368 -5.46 9.02 -33.15
C ALA A 368 -6.58 10.02 -32.89
N GLY A 369 -6.21 11.30 -32.91
CA GLY A 369 -7.15 12.40 -32.77
C GLY A 369 -7.77 12.50 -31.37
N ILE A 370 -6.97 12.41 -30.30
CA ILE A 370 -7.48 12.47 -28.92
C ILE A 370 -7.45 13.92 -28.43
N SER A 371 -8.58 14.39 -27.93
CA SER A 371 -8.69 15.69 -27.23
C SER A 371 -9.39 15.50 -25.89
N LEU A 372 -8.84 16.13 -24.84
CA LEU A 372 -9.45 16.20 -23.51
C LEU A 372 -9.99 17.61 -23.28
N TYR A 373 -11.28 17.72 -22.99
CA TYR A 373 -11.99 19.00 -22.84
C TYR A 373 -12.25 19.38 -21.38
N ALA A 374 -12.29 18.40 -20.49
CA ALA A 374 -12.52 18.60 -19.07
C ALA A 374 -11.78 17.56 -18.24
N SER A 375 -11.27 17.98 -17.08
CA SER A 375 -10.51 17.11 -16.17
C SER A 375 -11.33 16.68 -14.95
N GLY A 376 -10.91 15.60 -14.29
CA GLY A 376 -11.48 15.22 -12.99
C GLY A 376 -12.85 14.56 -13.02
N ALA A 377 -13.31 14.10 -14.19
CA ALA A 377 -14.55 13.35 -14.32
C ALA A 377 -14.49 12.04 -13.51
N SER A 378 -15.58 11.72 -12.80
CA SER A 378 -15.73 10.47 -12.02
C SER A 378 -16.75 9.50 -12.62
N ALA A 379 -17.54 9.96 -13.57
CA ALA A 379 -18.49 9.17 -14.34
C ALA A 379 -18.63 9.74 -15.75
N LEU A 380 -18.88 8.86 -16.72
CA LEU A 380 -19.06 9.21 -18.12
C LEU A 380 -20.30 8.52 -18.72
N ARG A 381 -20.92 9.22 -19.66
CA ARG A 381 -21.71 8.61 -20.74
C ARG A 381 -20.86 8.58 -21.98
N VAL A 382 -20.73 7.40 -22.57
CA VAL A 382 -19.78 7.11 -23.65
C VAL A 382 -20.55 6.68 -24.89
N ARG A 383 -20.06 7.08 -26.06
CA ARG A 383 -20.43 6.53 -27.37
C ARG A 383 -19.17 6.00 -28.05
N LEU A 384 -19.23 4.74 -28.46
CA LEU A 384 -18.28 4.10 -29.36
C LEU A 384 -18.97 3.87 -30.70
N ALA A 385 -18.41 4.35 -31.80
CA ALA A 385 -18.99 4.17 -33.13
C ALA A 385 -17.98 3.52 -34.08
N ARG A 386 -18.38 2.46 -34.78
CA ARG A 386 -17.50 1.78 -35.75
C ARG A 386 -17.17 2.72 -36.91
N THR A 387 -15.88 2.90 -37.18
CA THR A 387 -15.36 3.65 -38.33
C THR A 387 -14.77 2.73 -39.41
N GLY A 388 -14.52 1.47 -39.07
CA GLY A 388 -13.96 0.46 -39.97
C GLY A 388 -13.97 -0.95 -39.37
N PRO A 389 -13.35 -1.96 -40.03
CA PRO A 389 -13.36 -3.34 -39.56
C PRO A 389 -12.76 -3.54 -38.17
N GLU A 390 -11.72 -2.78 -37.84
CA GLU A 390 -10.94 -2.88 -36.59
C GLU A 390 -10.81 -1.51 -35.89
N THR A 391 -11.61 -0.52 -36.31
CA THR A 391 -11.49 0.87 -35.85
C THR A 391 -12.81 1.43 -35.33
N LEU A 392 -12.72 2.22 -34.26
CA LEU A 392 -13.84 2.91 -33.61
C LEU A 392 -13.49 4.39 -33.41
N SER A 393 -14.49 5.25 -33.29
CA SER A 393 -14.33 6.54 -32.60
C SER A 393 -14.91 6.45 -31.19
N LEU A 394 -14.44 7.32 -30.29
CA LEU A 394 -14.95 7.46 -28.93
C LEU A 394 -15.34 8.92 -28.68
N THR A 395 -16.51 9.13 -28.09
CA THR A 395 -16.87 10.42 -27.48
C THR A 395 -17.47 10.18 -26.10
N ALA A 396 -17.20 11.07 -25.15
CA ALA A 396 -17.75 10.97 -23.81
C ALA A 396 -18.12 12.33 -23.21
N VAL A 397 -19.20 12.32 -22.43
CA VAL A 397 -19.66 13.46 -21.62
C VAL A 397 -19.76 13.05 -20.15
N ASP A 398 -19.71 14.02 -19.25
CA ASP A 398 -19.90 13.79 -17.81
C ASP A 398 -21.38 13.63 -17.41
N GLY A 399 -21.64 13.58 -16.10
CA GLY A 399 -23.01 13.50 -15.57
C GLY A 399 -23.87 14.75 -15.80
N ALA A 400 -23.24 15.91 -16.07
CA ALA A 400 -23.91 17.14 -16.44
C ALA A 400 -24.18 17.25 -17.95
N GLY A 401 -23.54 16.41 -18.77
CA GLY A 401 -23.62 16.41 -20.23
C GLY A 401 -22.56 17.30 -20.89
N GLU A 402 -21.55 17.74 -20.14
CA GLU A 402 -20.42 18.49 -20.68
C GLU A 402 -19.42 17.55 -21.35
N ALA A 403 -18.85 17.96 -22.48
CA ALA A 403 -17.86 17.15 -23.21
C ALA A 403 -16.62 16.92 -22.34
N VAL A 404 -16.15 15.67 -22.28
CA VAL A 404 -14.96 15.29 -21.50
C VAL A 404 -13.83 14.87 -22.41
N VAL A 405 -14.06 13.92 -23.31
CA VAL A 405 -13.00 13.38 -24.18
C VAL A 405 -13.58 12.95 -25.53
N SER A 406 -12.77 13.08 -26.58
CA SER A 406 -12.99 12.48 -27.89
C SER A 406 -11.75 11.74 -28.37
N ALA A 407 -11.94 10.76 -29.24
CA ALA A 407 -10.91 10.12 -30.02
C ALA A 407 -11.47 9.78 -31.41
N ASP A 408 -10.82 10.27 -32.46
CA ASP A 408 -11.27 10.05 -33.84
C ASP A 408 -11.12 8.59 -34.26
N THR A 409 -10.03 7.95 -33.86
CA THR A 409 -9.75 6.55 -34.20
C THR A 409 -9.10 5.80 -33.06
N LEU A 410 -9.69 4.66 -32.71
CA LEU A 410 -9.17 3.63 -31.83
C LEU A 410 -9.00 2.35 -32.66
N THR A 411 -7.76 1.91 -32.87
CA THR A 411 -7.45 0.70 -33.64
C THR A 411 -7.22 -0.47 -32.69
N LEU A 412 -7.98 -1.55 -32.87
CA LEU A 412 -7.96 -2.73 -32.01
C LEU A 412 -7.41 -3.95 -32.75
N ARG A 413 -6.31 -4.53 -32.25
CA ARG A 413 -5.68 -5.71 -32.87
C ARG A 413 -5.78 -6.94 -31.98
N GLN A 414 -5.86 -8.10 -32.62
CA GLN A 414 -5.81 -9.38 -31.92
C GLN A 414 -4.43 -9.58 -31.29
N VAL A 415 -4.40 -9.98 -30.03
CA VAL A 415 -3.14 -10.32 -29.35
C VAL A 415 -2.69 -11.68 -29.85
N ALA A 416 -1.49 -11.76 -30.43
CA ALA A 416 -0.89 -13.03 -30.81
C ALA A 416 -0.76 -13.92 -29.56
N THR A 417 -1.28 -15.14 -29.63
CA THR A 417 -1.01 -16.20 -28.64
C THR A 417 0.36 -16.80 -28.92
N GLU A 418 1.43 -16.03 -28.73
CA GLU A 418 2.78 -16.59 -28.64
C GLU A 418 3.08 -16.82 -27.16
N GLN A 419 3.14 -18.09 -26.76
CA GLN A 419 3.76 -18.49 -25.50
C GLN A 419 5.27 -18.32 -25.68
N PRO A 420 5.96 -17.49 -24.88
CA PRO A 420 7.41 -17.62 -24.78
C PRO A 420 7.69 -18.98 -24.14
N GLU A 421 8.42 -19.83 -24.84
CA GLU A 421 8.95 -21.07 -24.29
C GLU A 421 9.82 -20.71 -23.08
N ALA A 422 9.40 -21.13 -21.88
CA ALA A 422 10.11 -20.84 -20.65
C ALA A 422 11.55 -21.36 -20.76
N ALA A 423 12.52 -20.44 -20.71
CA ALA A 423 13.93 -20.82 -20.58
C ALA A 423 14.10 -21.72 -19.34
N PRO A 424 14.80 -22.86 -19.43
CA PRO A 424 14.96 -23.75 -18.30
C PRO A 424 15.73 -23.03 -17.20
N ALA A 425 15.16 -23.03 -15.99
CA ALA A 425 15.82 -22.54 -14.80
C ALA A 425 17.16 -23.28 -14.63
N ALA A 426 18.26 -22.54 -14.69
CA ALA A 426 19.58 -23.06 -14.37
C ALA A 426 19.66 -23.28 -12.85
N ASP A 427 19.42 -24.51 -12.45
CA ASP A 427 19.73 -25.02 -11.12
C ASP A 427 21.27 -25.10 -11.01
N ALA A 428 21.87 -24.21 -10.21
CA ALA A 428 23.31 -24.20 -9.99
C ALA A 428 23.63 -24.04 -8.50
N ALA A 429 23.44 -25.13 -7.77
CA ALA A 429 24.20 -25.41 -6.56
C ALA A 429 25.70 -25.53 -6.91
N GLY A 430 26.42 -24.41 -6.81
CA GLY A 430 27.87 -24.35 -7.00
C GLY A 430 28.61 -24.84 -5.76
N THR A 431 29.08 -26.08 -5.80
CA THR A 431 30.06 -26.66 -4.86
C THR A 431 31.41 -25.97 -5.05
N LEU A 432 32.00 -25.44 -3.97
CA LEU A 432 33.36 -24.87 -3.97
C LEU A 432 34.42 -25.98 -4.13
N PRO A 433 35.42 -25.84 -5.04
CA PRO A 433 36.55 -26.75 -5.06
C PRO A 433 37.70 -26.28 -4.15
N GLU A 434 38.28 -27.21 -3.38
CA GLU A 434 39.53 -27.04 -2.62
C GLU A 434 40.75 -26.83 -3.54
N PRO A 435 41.80 -26.13 -3.09
CA PRO A 435 43.03 -25.94 -3.86
C PRO A 435 43.96 -27.16 -3.76
N ALA A 436 44.31 -27.74 -4.91
CA ALA A 436 45.38 -28.74 -5.01
C ALA A 436 46.74 -28.08 -5.24
N ALA A 437 47.72 -28.52 -4.43
CA ALA A 437 49.10 -28.06 -4.42
C ALA A 437 49.86 -28.39 -5.72
N SER A 438 50.60 -27.42 -6.23
CA SER A 438 51.56 -27.58 -7.32
C SER A 438 52.94 -27.94 -6.78
N SER A 439 53.44 -29.11 -7.17
CA SER A 439 54.84 -29.49 -7.12
C SER A 439 55.16 -30.26 -8.39
N GLU A 440 55.99 -29.67 -9.26
CA GLU A 440 56.77 -30.46 -10.21
C GLU A 440 58.13 -29.80 -10.43
N ALA A 441 59.14 -30.66 -10.50
CA ALA A 441 60.55 -30.36 -10.31
C ALA A 441 61.33 -30.42 -11.63
N ALA A 442 62.25 -29.44 -11.76
CA ALA A 442 63.65 -29.49 -12.20
C ALA A 442 64.17 -30.26 -13.45
N ALA A 443 65.19 -29.61 -14.05
CA ALA A 443 66.30 -30.08 -14.90
C ALA A 443 66.07 -30.06 -16.44
N GLU A 444 66.98 -29.66 -17.33
CA GLU A 444 68.43 -29.39 -17.24
C GLU A 444 68.95 -28.56 -18.44
N THR A 445 70.19 -28.11 -18.27
CA THR A 445 71.10 -27.15 -18.95
C THR A 445 71.58 -27.52 -20.39
N PRO A 446 72.43 -26.70 -21.03
CA PRO A 446 73.90 -26.80 -20.83
C PRO A 446 74.64 -25.52 -20.43
#